data_AF-A0A946BGT6-F1
#
_entry.id   AF-A0A946BGT6-F1
#
_cell.length_a   1.000
_cell.length_b   1.000
_cell.length_c   1.000
_cell.angle_alpha   90.00
_cell.angle_beta   90.00
_cell.angle_gamma   90.00
#
_symmetry.space_group_name_H-M   'P 1'
#
loop_
_entity.id
_entity.type
_entity.pdbx_description
1 polymer ?
#
loop_
_entity_poly.entity_id
_entity_poly.type
_entity_poly.pdbx_seq_one_letter_code
_entity_poly.pdbx_strand_id
1 'polypeptide(L)'
;MNQKTENETSQILHVCAKVLIRCFAFSVLILMIWFVWLLTCGDFGYQYFSAWFGLTKQEFVLENLNGMTELKLLSVTLFLVPYAAIKLVLHNMYKNTASDN
;
A
#
# COMPACT_ATOMS: atom_id res chain seq x y z
N MET A 1 6.36 -37.37 1.88
CA MET A 1 5.19 -36.51 2.23
C MET A 1 5.46 -35.01 1.99
N ASN A 2 6.33 -34.61 1.05
CA ASN A 2 6.82 -33.21 0.97
C ASN A 2 6.44 -32.42 -0.29
N GLN A 3 6.15 -33.10 -1.41
CA GLN A 3 5.88 -32.42 -2.70
C GLN A 3 4.50 -31.74 -2.77
N LYS A 4 3.50 -32.25 -2.02
CA LYS A 4 2.14 -31.66 -2.01
C LYS A 4 2.12 -30.33 -1.24
N THR A 5 2.76 -30.29 -0.07
CA THR A 5 2.80 -29.13 0.83
C THR A 5 3.60 -27.97 0.24
N GLU A 6 4.68 -28.27 -0.50
CA GLU A 6 5.50 -27.26 -1.19
C GLU A 6 4.72 -26.56 -2.31
N ASN A 7 3.92 -27.32 -3.06
CA ASN A 7 3.03 -26.77 -4.10
C ASN A 7 1.93 -25.88 -3.51
N GLU A 8 1.29 -26.28 -2.40
CA GLU A 8 0.26 -25.45 -1.75
C GLU A 8 0.85 -24.14 -1.20
N THR A 9 2.05 -24.19 -0.61
CA THR A 9 2.73 -23.01 -0.07
C THR A 9 3.06 -22.00 -1.18
N SER A 10 3.60 -22.46 -2.31
CA SER A 10 3.91 -21.59 -3.45
C SER A 10 2.65 -20.96 -4.06
N GLN A 11 1.54 -21.71 -4.13
CA GLN A 11 0.26 -21.19 -4.60
C GLN A 11 -0.29 -20.09 -3.69
N ILE A 12 -0.31 -20.30 -2.37
CA ILE A 12 -0.74 -19.29 -1.40
C ILE A 12 0.14 -18.04 -1.53
N LEU A 13 1.44 -18.22 -1.65
CA LEU A 13 2.41 -17.14 -1.79
C LEU A 13 2.17 -16.30 -3.05
N HIS A 14 1.85 -16.95 -4.18
CA HIS A 14 1.45 -16.28 -5.42
C HIS A 14 0.14 -15.49 -5.28
N VAL A 15 -0.85 -16.03 -4.57
CA VAL A 15 -2.12 -15.33 -4.31
C VAL A 15 -1.88 -14.12 -3.43
N CYS A 16 -1.12 -14.26 -2.34
CA CYS A 16 -0.75 -13.16 -1.46
C CYS A 16 -0.04 -12.04 -2.23
N ALA A 17 0.93 -12.37 -3.10
CA ALA A 17 1.62 -11.38 -3.94
C ALA A 17 0.65 -10.58 -4.83
N LYS A 18 -0.35 -11.25 -5.42
CA LYS A 18 -1.40 -10.60 -6.24
C LYS A 18 -2.34 -9.73 -5.41
N VAL A 19 -2.66 -10.13 -4.18
CA VAL A 19 -3.50 -9.31 -3.28
C VAL A 19 -2.73 -8.07 -2.83
N LEU A 20 -1.45 -8.21 -2.46
CA LEU A 20 -0.61 -7.09 -2.03
C LEU A 20 -0.50 -6.00 -3.10
N ILE A 21 -0.25 -6.37 -4.36
CA ILE A 21 -0.14 -5.37 -5.43
C ILE A 21 -1.49 -4.68 -5.73
N ARG A 22 -2.61 -5.39 -5.61
CA ARG A 22 -3.95 -4.80 -5.74
C ARG A 22 -4.24 -3.83 -4.60
N CYS A 23 -3.85 -4.18 -3.38
CA CYS A 23 -4.06 -3.34 -2.21
C CYS A 23 -3.15 -2.10 -2.21
N PHE A 24 -1.93 -2.23 -2.74
CA PHE A 24 -1.09 -1.08 -3.10
C PHE A 24 -1.78 -0.17 -4.12
N ALA A 25 -2.33 -0.73 -5.20
CA ALA A 25 -3.07 0.05 -6.19
C ALA A 25 -4.29 0.77 -5.58
N PHE A 26 -5.05 0.11 -4.70
CA PHE A 26 -6.13 0.74 -3.93
C PHE A 26 -5.64 1.88 -3.05
N SER A 27 -4.52 1.70 -2.36
CA SER A 27 -3.91 2.75 -1.54
C SER A 27 -3.54 3.97 -2.38
N VAL A 28 -2.96 3.76 -3.57
CA VAL A 28 -2.66 4.83 -4.53
C VAL A 28 -3.93 5.52 -5.04
N LEU A 29 -4.99 4.75 -5.32
CA LEU A 29 -6.29 5.32 -5.72
C LEU A 29 -6.89 6.19 -4.60
N ILE A 30 -6.84 5.74 -3.35
CA ILE A 30 -7.29 6.53 -2.20
C ILE A 30 -6.48 7.82 -2.07
N LEU A 31 -5.16 7.76 -2.21
CA LEU A 31 -4.28 8.94 -2.25
C LEU A 31 -4.66 9.91 -3.37
N MET A 32 -4.98 9.40 -4.56
CA MET A 32 -5.42 10.22 -5.69
C MET A 32 -6.77 10.89 -5.44
N ILE A 33 -7.74 10.14 -4.89
CA ILE A 33 -9.05 10.68 -4.51
C ILE A 33 -8.87 11.76 -3.44
N TRP A 34 -8.04 11.52 -2.43
CA TRP A 34 -7.74 12.49 -1.38
C TRP A 34 -7.11 13.74 -1.97
N PHE A 35 -6.15 13.60 -2.90
CA PHE A 35 -5.51 14.72 -3.57
C PHE A 35 -6.50 15.56 -4.40
N VAL A 36 -7.38 14.89 -5.16
CA VAL A 36 -8.44 15.57 -5.92
C VAL A 36 -9.42 16.26 -4.98
N TRP A 37 -9.76 15.64 -3.85
CA TRP A 37 -10.61 16.25 -2.83
C TRP A 37 -9.94 17.48 -2.21
N LEU A 38 -8.64 17.42 -1.93
CA LEU A 38 -7.90 18.55 -1.39
C LEU A 38 -7.88 19.74 -2.38
N LEU A 39 -7.70 19.46 -3.67
CA LEU A 39 -7.68 20.47 -4.72
C LEU A 39 -9.06 21.08 -5.00
N THR A 40 -10.12 20.27 -5.01
CA THR A 40 -11.48 20.71 -5.34
C THR A 40 -12.24 21.29 -4.14
N CYS A 41 -11.97 20.78 -2.95
CA CYS A 41 -12.61 21.19 -1.70
C CYS A 41 -11.76 22.21 -0.91
N GLY A 42 -10.71 22.78 -1.51
CA GLY A 42 -9.83 23.75 -0.86
C GLY A 42 -10.52 25.03 -0.37
N ASP A 43 -11.65 25.43 -0.95
CA ASP A 43 -12.46 26.57 -0.47
C ASP A 43 -13.71 26.12 0.31
N PHE A 44 -14.43 25.09 -0.14
CA PHE A 44 -15.64 24.58 0.52
C PHE A 44 -15.34 23.72 1.76
N GLY A 45 -14.36 22.82 1.65
CA GLY A 45 -13.86 22.02 2.76
C GLY A 45 -13.17 22.90 3.80
N TYR A 46 -12.53 23.99 3.40
CA TYR A 46 -11.94 24.93 4.34
C TYR A 46 -13.00 25.62 5.21
N GLN A 47 -14.13 26.05 4.66
CA GLN A 47 -15.24 26.59 5.46
C GLN A 47 -15.87 25.54 6.38
N TYR A 48 -16.11 24.33 5.86
CA TYR A 48 -16.74 23.25 6.65
C TYR A 48 -15.82 22.75 7.77
N PHE A 49 -14.52 22.62 7.51
CA PHE A 49 -13.53 22.14 8.47
C PHE A 49 -13.10 23.22 9.46
N SER A 50 -13.00 24.48 9.01
CA SER A 50 -12.83 25.64 9.90
C SER A 50 -13.98 25.79 10.89
N ALA A 51 -15.21 25.49 10.47
CA ALA A 51 -16.37 25.50 11.37
C ALA A 51 -16.34 24.36 12.40
N TRP A 52 -15.75 23.21 12.05
CA TRP A 52 -15.68 22.04 12.93
C TRP A 52 -14.50 22.10 13.92
N PHE A 53 -13.33 22.58 13.47
CA PHE A 53 -12.07 22.51 14.23
C PHE A 53 -11.44 23.87 14.58
N GLY A 54 -11.90 24.98 14.01
CA GLY A 54 -11.32 26.31 14.26
C GLY A 54 -9.86 26.46 13.81
N LEU A 55 -9.39 25.59 12.91
CA LEU A 55 -8.00 25.55 12.44
C LEU A 55 -7.70 26.61 11.38
N THR A 56 -6.47 27.15 11.42
CA THR A 56 -5.95 28.16 10.49
C THR A 56 -5.46 27.53 9.17
N LYS A 57 -5.36 28.31 8.08
CA LYS A 57 -5.18 27.78 6.70
C LYS A 57 -3.92 26.94 6.57
N GLN A 58 -2.90 27.32 7.33
CA GLN A 58 -1.63 26.62 7.39
C GLN A 58 -1.74 25.26 8.08
N GLU A 59 -2.41 25.16 9.22
CA GLU A 59 -2.50 23.91 9.99
C GLU A 59 -3.22 22.81 9.20
N PHE A 60 -4.30 23.17 8.50
CA PHE A 60 -5.04 22.23 7.65
C PHE A 60 -4.21 21.70 6.48
N VAL A 61 -3.40 22.56 5.86
CA VAL A 61 -2.50 22.16 4.76
C VAL A 61 -1.35 21.30 5.28
N LEU A 62 -0.82 21.62 6.47
CA LEU A 62 0.24 20.86 7.14
C LEU A 62 -0.21 19.44 7.50
N GLU A 63 -1.38 19.28 8.14
CA GLU A 63 -1.89 17.95 8.49
C GLU A 63 -2.18 17.11 7.25
N ASN A 64 -2.74 17.71 6.19
CA ASN A 64 -2.99 16.98 4.94
C ASN A 64 -1.70 16.58 4.21
N LEU A 65 -0.67 17.44 4.21
CA LEU A 65 0.64 17.10 3.66
C LEU A 65 1.33 15.98 4.47
N ASN A 66 1.20 16.03 5.79
CA ASN A 66 1.73 14.99 6.67
C ASN A 66 1.01 13.66 6.44
N GLY A 67 -0.34 13.66 6.41
CA GLY A 67 -1.14 12.47 6.12
C GLY A 67 -0.87 11.86 4.75
N MET A 68 -0.64 12.69 3.71
CA MET A 68 -0.22 12.19 2.39
C MET A 68 1.16 11.53 2.41
N THR A 69 2.09 12.07 3.20
CA THR A 69 3.45 11.54 3.31
C THR A 69 3.46 10.22 4.09
N GLU A 70 2.73 10.17 5.20
CA GLU A 70 2.55 8.96 6.01
C GLU A 70 1.86 7.86 5.21
N LEU A 71 0.76 8.15 4.51
CA LEU A 71 0.08 7.14 3.68
C LEU A 71 0.95 6.63 2.54
N LYS A 72 1.77 7.49 1.91
CA LYS A 72 2.75 7.06 0.91
C LYS A 72 3.78 6.11 1.51
N LEU A 73 4.38 6.49 2.64
CA LEU A 73 5.39 5.67 3.33
C LEU A 73 4.81 4.35 3.83
N LEU A 74 3.62 4.39 4.41
CA LEU A 74 2.93 3.21 4.93
C LEU A 74 2.53 2.27 3.79
N SER A 75 2.02 2.80 2.69
CA SER A 75 1.65 2.00 1.52
C SER A 75 2.89 1.33 0.89
N VAL A 76 3.99 2.06 0.72
CA VAL A 76 5.24 1.46 0.20
C VAL A 76 5.80 0.43 1.19
N THR A 77 5.86 0.74 2.47
CA THR A 77 6.47 -0.15 3.47
C THR A 77 5.64 -1.41 3.70
N LEU A 78 4.32 -1.29 3.86
CA LEU A 78 3.44 -2.43 4.14
C LEU A 78 3.07 -3.24 2.90
N PHE A 79 3.16 -2.70 1.69
CA PHE A 79 2.83 -3.49 0.48
C PHE A 79 4.05 -3.89 -0.35
N LEU A 80 5.06 -3.03 -0.48
CA LEU A 80 6.22 -3.32 -1.33
C LEU A 80 7.19 -4.30 -0.65
N VAL A 81 7.45 -4.12 0.65
CA VAL A 81 8.37 -4.98 1.41
C VAL A 81 7.89 -6.44 1.44
N PRO A 82 6.63 -6.74 1.84
CA PRO A 82 6.19 -8.13 1.83
C PRO A 82 6.04 -8.69 0.42
N TYR A 83 5.72 -7.88 -0.59
CA TYR A 83 5.76 -8.35 -1.99
C TYR A 83 7.17 -8.76 -2.42
N ALA A 84 8.18 -7.96 -2.11
CA ALA A 84 9.58 -8.27 -2.41
C ALA A 84 10.05 -9.52 -1.66
N ALA A 85 9.73 -9.65 -0.37
CA ALA A 85 10.06 -10.83 0.44
C ALA A 85 9.45 -12.10 -0.15
N ILE A 86 8.16 -12.07 -0.51
CA ILE A 86 7.45 -13.16 -1.19
C ILE A 86 8.18 -13.56 -2.48
N LYS A 87 8.53 -12.58 -3.34
CA LYS A 87 9.20 -12.84 -4.62
C LYS A 87 10.59 -13.46 -4.42
N LEU A 88 11.33 -13.01 -3.42
CA LEU A 88 12.65 -13.56 -3.07
C LEU A 88 12.55 -15.01 -2.59
N VAL A 89 11.59 -15.31 -1.70
CA VAL A 89 11.35 -16.67 -1.23
C VAL A 89 10.98 -17.58 -2.40
N LEU A 90 10.06 -17.14 -3.28
CA LEU A 90 9.66 -17.91 -4.46
C LEU A 90 10.84 -18.18 -5.41
N HIS A 91 11.71 -17.19 -5.62
CA HIS A 91 12.93 -17.35 -6.45
C HIS A 91 13.90 -18.37 -5.85
N ASN A 92 14.13 -18.32 -4.54
CA ASN A 92 15.01 -19.27 -3.85
C ASN A 92 14.46 -20.70 -3.88
N MET A 93 13.15 -20.87 -3.74
CA MET A 93 12.50 -22.18 -3.84
C MET A 93 12.71 -22.78 -5.24
N TYR A 94 12.45 -22.02 -6.31
CA TYR A 94 12.67 -22.47 -7.69
C TYR A 94 14.13 -22.89 -7.96
N LYS A 95 15.09 -22.12 -7.45
CA LYS A 95 16.53 -22.42 -7.61
C LYS A 95 16.92 -23.74 -6.94
N ASN A 96 16.40 -24.03 -5.75
CA ASN A 96 16.71 -25.28 -5.04
C ASN A 96 16.14 -26.50 -5.77
N THR A 97 14.93 -26.43 -6.33
CA THR A 97 14.34 -27.52 -7.11
C THR A 97 15.11 -27.81 -8.40
N ALA A 98 15.77 -26.80 -8.99
CA ALA A 98 16.58 -26.94 -10.19
C ALA A 98 18.01 -27.47 -9.91
N SER A 99 18.46 -27.47 -8.66
CA SER A 99 19.78 -28.00 -8.26
C SER A 99 19.72 -29.47 -7.83
N ASP A 100 18.51 -30.02 -7.63
CA ASP A 100 18.27 -31.42 -7.22
C ASP A 100 17.99 -32.37 -8.41
N ASN A 101 17.84 -31.80 -9.63
CA ASN A 101 17.77 -32.53 -10.91
C ASN A 101 19.10 -32.43 -11.68
#